data_AF-A0A3A9BHI6-F1
#
_entry.id   AF-A0A3A9BHI6-F1
#
_cell.length_a   1.000
_cell.length_b   1.000
_cell.length_c   1.000
_cell.angle_alpha   90.00
_cell.angle_beta   90.00
_cell.angle_gamma   90.00
#
_symmetry.space_group_name_H-M   'P 1'
#
loop_
_entity.id
_entity.type
_entity.pdbx_description
1 polymer ?
#
loop_
_entity_poly.entity_id
_entity_poly.type
_entity_poly.pdbx_seq_one_letter_code
_entity_poly.pdbx_strand_id
1 'polypeptide(L)'
;MIMNTHCKPLKFLTFLFFCASVPAFLSSPAHASQETVSEGTQEAANTTGHAAESTAGNSTADTGSHYADENTAGTGDSSSYGDIADTNDGSSQNTAADSRIPVLWVIGDSTAAEFDDTAYYYPRYGWGTQLYRYFQGVTIENLAVSGTSSQSYLQTAQYQRLLQEMQSGDFLLIGFGHNDERPESLRYTNPNTSISTPGSIQNYLYEYYIRPAQEAGVSPVLCTPIVRRDLGNNYTGASGHITTSQNTVQGIFEGGDYAKAIQKAGVAKSIPVLDLTKRTREIYKQLGAQGVKNRHAHSSSREASIDNTHTNLYGAACNAWLIADELSKTTSPLKNHLVDNPEQPDPSILTINPLYQERFFNRPESESAQWATVGDWKGTVFGDIDAYEYLNNVYFNLSPYGDGVLWIKAGRFKENDSSAAEDRVGKISASTDGIAMYYQAIPADRNFVLSADVTIYHLDPNNQASFGLMVRDDIYLDTVTSDTLGDYVAAGPLMLGSDQPWNCFARKSGILTSGGIADHTYKPGDTLHMEIRKSSDGYTCTFGDNSPVSAGFDFPLTAIDSEYVYAGMFAARSADVTFQNIRLQFTE
;
A
#
# COMPACT_ATOMS: atom_id res chain seq x y z
N MET A 1 33.60 33.73 -24.57
CA MET A 1 34.46 34.58 -23.70
C MET A 1 33.87 34.53 -22.30
N ILE A 2 34.60 33.88 -21.39
CA ILE A 2 34.66 33.99 -19.92
C ILE A 2 33.46 34.60 -19.16
N MET A 3 32.89 33.80 -18.25
CA MET A 3 32.58 34.10 -16.82
C MET A 3 32.01 32.79 -16.23
N ASN A 4 32.74 31.95 -15.48
CA ASN A 4 33.40 32.08 -14.18
C ASN A 4 32.42 32.29 -13.02
N THR A 5 32.01 31.19 -12.36
CA THR A 5 31.47 31.18 -11.00
C THR A 5 32.10 30.04 -10.20
N HIS A 6 32.68 30.41 -9.06
CA HIS A 6 33.39 29.56 -8.12
C HIS A 6 32.44 28.77 -7.21
N CYS A 7 32.65 27.46 -7.10
CA CYS A 7 32.15 26.63 -6.00
C CYS A 7 33.17 26.60 -4.85
N LYS A 8 32.70 26.86 -3.62
CA LYS A 8 33.40 26.54 -2.36
C LYS A 8 33.02 25.12 -1.90
N PRO A 9 33.93 24.30 -1.33
CA PRO A 9 33.57 23.02 -0.75
C PRO A 9 33.16 23.16 0.72
N LEU A 10 32.07 22.49 1.10
CA LEU A 10 31.59 22.35 2.47
C LEU A 10 32.35 21.21 3.17
N LYS A 11 32.83 21.47 4.40
CA LYS A 11 33.60 20.52 5.22
C LYS A 11 32.67 19.45 5.82
N PHE A 12 33.03 18.19 5.63
CA PHE A 12 32.47 17.04 6.36
C PHE A 12 32.96 17.03 7.81
N LEU A 13 32.03 16.88 8.75
CA LEU A 13 32.31 16.71 10.18
C LEU A 13 32.14 15.23 10.53
N THR A 14 33.23 14.55 10.84
CA THR A 14 33.26 13.15 11.26
C THR A 14 32.94 13.06 12.75
N PHE A 15 31.87 12.35 13.13
CA PHE A 15 31.60 11.96 14.51
C PHE A 15 32.15 10.54 14.76
N LEU A 16 33.13 10.43 15.66
CA LEU A 16 33.59 9.16 16.23
C LEU A 16 32.64 8.74 17.35
N PHE A 17 32.08 7.52 17.27
CA PHE A 17 31.44 6.84 18.39
C PHE A 17 32.46 5.97 19.14
N PHE A 18 32.59 6.19 20.44
CA PHE A 18 33.33 5.32 21.36
C PHE A 18 32.39 4.22 21.87
N CYS A 19 32.74 2.96 21.62
CA CYS A 19 32.06 1.78 22.14
C CYS A 19 32.61 1.47 23.55
N ALA A 20 31.74 1.42 24.56
CA ALA A 20 32.08 0.90 25.89
C ALA A 20 31.32 -0.41 26.14
N SER A 21 32.09 -1.47 26.31
CA SER A 21 31.70 -2.85 26.62
C SER A 21 31.29 -3.01 28.10
N VAL A 22 30.22 -3.77 28.37
CA VAL A 22 29.86 -4.28 29.70
C VAL A 22 29.62 -5.80 29.59
N PRO A 23 30.16 -6.64 30.50
CA PRO A 23 30.15 -8.10 30.36
C PRO A 23 28.88 -8.78 30.89
N ALA A 24 28.60 -9.95 30.30
CA ALA A 24 27.51 -10.86 30.64
C ALA A 24 27.73 -11.56 31.99
N PHE A 25 26.65 -11.75 32.75
CA PHE A 25 26.57 -12.68 33.87
C PHE A 25 25.61 -13.83 33.54
N LEU A 26 26.15 -15.05 33.66
CA LEU A 26 25.46 -16.33 33.63
C LEU A 26 24.66 -16.55 34.92
N SER A 27 23.44 -17.09 34.81
CA SER A 27 22.93 -18.11 35.73
C SER A 27 21.64 -18.75 35.21
N SER A 28 21.69 -20.04 34.95
CA SER A 28 20.54 -20.96 35.01
C SER A 28 20.34 -21.38 36.47
N PRO A 29 19.13 -21.78 36.91
CA PRO A 29 18.93 -23.21 37.14
C PRO A 29 17.51 -23.75 36.85
N ALA A 30 17.39 -25.05 37.02
CA ALA A 30 16.41 -25.99 36.51
C ALA A 30 15.15 -26.24 37.38
N HIS A 31 14.21 -26.97 36.75
CA HIS A 31 13.26 -27.95 37.31
C HIS A 31 12.12 -27.48 38.25
N ALA A 32 10.87 -27.75 37.83
CA ALA A 32 9.99 -28.68 38.55
C ALA A 32 8.68 -28.95 37.77
N SER A 33 8.35 -30.23 37.69
CA SER A 33 7.09 -30.86 37.30
C SER A 33 5.91 -30.50 38.20
N GLN A 34 4.69 -30.47 37.66
CA GLN A 34 3.53 -31.04 38.36
C GLN A 34 2.37 -31.37 37.40
N GLU A 35 1.96 -32.64 37.44
CA GLU A 35 0.70 -33.17 36.95
C GLU A 35 -0.47 -32.63 37.80
N THR A 36 -1.62 -32.39 37.18
CA THR A 36 -2.93 -32.70 37.79
C THR A 36 -3.91 -33.14 36.72
N VAL A 37 -4.46 -34.34 36.94
CA VAL A 37 -5.56 -35.01 36.23
C VAL A 37 -6.89 -34.63 36.90
N SER A 38 -7.94 -34.42 36.11
CA SER A 38 -9.31 -34.97 36.29
C SER A 38 -10.26 -34.25 35.33
N GLU A 39 -10.71 -34.93 34.26
CA GLU A 39 -12.03 -35.60 34.14
C GLU A 39 -13.22 -34.63 33.94
N GLY A 40 -14.02 -34.88 32.90
CA GLY A 40 -15.32 -34.21 32.73
C GLY A 40 -15.88 -34.23 31.31
N THR A 41 -16.40 -35.38 30.92
CA THR A 41 -17.14 -35.76 29.70
C THR A 41 -18.34 -34.91 29.24
N GLN A 42 -18.65 -35.11 27.95
CA GLN A 42 -19.94 -35.03 27.21
C GLN A 42 -20.34 -33.67 26.57
N GLU A 43 -20.45 -33.51 25.24
CA GLU A 43 -21.18 -34.18 24.13
C GLU A 43 -22.58 -33.57 23.84
N ALA A 44 -22.76 -33.16 22.57
CA ALA A 44 -23.96 -33.11 21.72
C ALA A 44 -25.18 -32.19 22.04
N ALA A 45 -25.26 -31.12 21.23
CA ALA A 45 -26.23 -30.85 20.15
C ALA A 45 -27.78 -30.96 20.32
N ASN A 46 -28.43 -29.95 19.71
CA ASN A 46 -29.77 -29.92 19.06
C ASN A 46 -31.03 -29.93 19.98
N THR A 47 -32.16 -29.27 19.70
CA THR A 47 -32.77 -28.75 18.46
C THR A 47 -34.02 -27.87 18.77
N THR A 48 -34.31 -26.90 17.89
CA THR A 48 -35.61 -26.45 17.30
C THR A 48 -36.80 -25.89 18.12
N GLY A 49 -37.42 -24.85 17.52
CA GLY A 49 -38.87 -24.54 17.60
C GLY A 49 -39.19 -23.05 17.38
N HIS A 50 -39.25 -22.54 16.14
CA HIS A 50 -40.49 -22.22 15.38
C HIS A 50 -41.49 -21.25 16.07
N ALA A 51 -41.68 -20.05 15.49
CA ALA A 51 -42.93 -19.67 14.81
C ALA A 51 -42.84 -18.21 14.27
N ALA A 52 -43.18 -18.07 12.99
CA ALA A 52 -43.57 -16.82 12.31
C ALA A 52 -44.92 -16.33 12.89
N GLU A 53 -45.46 -15.13 12.64
CA GLU A 53 -45.64 -14.48 11.34
C GLU A 53 -46.31 -13.10 11.58
N SER A 54 -45.91 -12.10 10.77
CA SER A 54 -46.65 -10.95 10.17
C SER A 54 -47.76 -10.20 10.95
N THR A 55 -48.07 -8.91 10.77
CA THR A 55 -48.10 -8.06 9.56
C THR A 55 -48.28 -6.57 9.97
N ALA A 56 -47.92 -5.66 9.04
CA ALA A 56 -48.33 -4.26 8.76
C ALA A 56 -49.36 -3.54 9.69
N GLY A 57 -49.34 -2.23 9.91
CA GLY A 57 -48.68 -1.08 9.29
C GLY A 57 -49.50 0.20 9.59
N ASN A 58 -48.95 1.37 9.21
CA ASN A 58 -49.59 2.67 8.96
C ASN A 58 -49.71 3.75 10.08
N SER A 59 -48.78 4.72 9.98
CA SER A 59 -48.92 6.18 9.72
C SER A 59 -49.98 7.10 10.41
N THR A 60 -49.45 8.32 10.65
CA THR A 60 -50.01 9.71 10.55
C THR A 60 -50.73 10.42 11.72
N ALA A 61 -50.13 11.57 12.07
CA ALA A 61 -50.67 12.94 12.23
C ALA A 61 -51.40 13.38 13.52
N ASP A 62 -50.72 14.31 14.22
CA ASP A 62 -51.12 15.67 14.62
C ASP A 62 -52.55 15.95 15.14
N THR A 63 -52.66 16.47 16.37
CA THR A 63 -53.55 17.60 16.74
C THR A 63 -53.03 18.28 18.03
N GLY A 64 -53.18 19.60 18.12
CA GLY A 64 -52.72 20.43 19.24
C GLY A 64 -53.80 21.02 20.17
N SER A 65 -53.30 21.88 21.07
CA SER A 65 -53.95 22.93 21.89
C SER A 65 -54.59 22.58 23.24
N HIS A 66 -54.19 23.29 24.32
CA HIS A 66 -55.01 24.31 25.01
C HIS A 66 -54.36 24.94 26.28
N TYR A 67 -54.44 26.29 26.37
CA TYR A 67 -54.66 27.27 27.48
C TYR A 67 -54.00 27.09 28.87
N ALA A 68 -53.76 28.10 29.73
CA ALA A 68 -53.69 29.58 29.80
C ALA A 68 -53.07 29.87 31.21
N ASP A 69 -52.34 30.97 31.48
CA ASP A 69 -52.77 32.21 32.20
C ASP A 69 -51.53 32.72 33.01
N GLU A 70 -51.28 33.96 33.44
CA GLU A 70 -51.85 35.30 33.27
C GLU A 70 -50.84 36.33 33.87
N ASN A 71 -51.15 37.65 33.71
CA ASN A 71 -50.63 38.88 34.36
C ASN A 71 -49.38 39.61 33.82
N THR A 72 -49.50 40.74 33.08
CA THR A 72 -49.91 42.15 33.40
C THR A 72 -48.86 42.94 34.20
N ALA A 73 -48.54 44.23 34.00
CA ALA A 73 -48.82 45.26 32.98
C ALA A 73 -47.96 46.51 33.28
N GLY A 74 -47.69 47.34 32.24
CA GLY A 74 -47.53 48.82 32.29
C GLY A 74 -46.27 49.40 32.93
N THR A 75 -45.69 50.53 32.52
CA THR A 75 -46.12 51.68 31.72
C THR A 75 -44.88 52.45 31.23
N GLY A 76 -44.93 53.06 30.05
CA GLY A 76 -43.95 54.06 29.60
C GLY A 76 -44.38 55.49 29.93
N ASP A 77 -43.43 56.43 29.91
CA ASP A 77 -43.69 57.81 29.48
C ASP A 77 -42.40 58.51 29.03
N SER A 78 -42.55 59.53 28.21
CA SER A 78 -41.53 60.19 27.38
C SER A 78 -41.55 61.72 27.51
N SER A 79 -40.55 62.38 26.89
CA SER A 79 -40.42 63.83 26.56
C SER A 79 -39.61 64.67 27.58
N SER A 80 -38.78 65.69 27.24
CA SER A 80 -38.44 66.36 25.97
C SER A 80 -37.25 67.38 26.12
N TYR A 81 -36.59 67.70 24.98
CA TYR A 81 -35.94 68.97 24.54
C TYR A 81 -34.56 69.49 25.05
N GLY A 82 -33.69 69.87 24.08
CA GLY A 82 -32.68 70.93 24.19
C GLY A 82 -31.45 70.82 23.25
N ASP A 83 -31.31 71.74 22.29
CA ASP A 83 -30.37 71.86 21.14
C ASP A 83 -28.84 71.93 21.40
N ILE A 84 -28.02 71.63 20.36
CA ILE A 84 -27.14 72.58 19.62
C ILE A 84 -26.23 71.84 18.60
N ALA A 85 -26.11 72.42 17.41
CA ALA A 85 -25.31 72.02 16.24
C ALA A 85 -23.77 72.15 16.45
N ASP A 86 -22.96 71.36 15.73
CA ASP A 86 -22.11 71.83 14.62
C ASP A 86 -21.31 70.67 14.00
N THR A 87 -21.00 70.86 12.72
CA THR A 87 -20.33 70.02 11.73
C THR A 87 -18.90 69.59 12.08
N ASN A 88 -18.53 68.34 11.74
CA ASN A 88 -17.24 68.11 11.08
C ASN A 88 -17.18 66.78 10.32
N ASP A 89 -16.78 66.91 9.07
CA ASP A 89 -16.36 65.88 8.13
C ASP A 89 -15.15 65.11 8.69
N GLY A 90 -15.18 63.80 8.57
CA GLY A 90 -14.20 62.88 9.13
C GLY A 90 -14.25 61.58 8.36
N SER A 91 -13.71 61.63 7.14
CA SER A 91 -13.35 60.51 6.28
C SER A 91 -13.04 59.23 7.07
N SER A 92 -13.91 58.22 6.94
CA SER A 92 -13.57 56.85 7.34
C SER A 92 -12.48 56.35 6.40
N GLN A 93 -11.24 56.43 6.86
CA GLN A 93 -10.13 55.64 6.36
C GLN A 93 -10.51 54.16 6.54
N ASN A 94 -11.10 53.60 5.49
CA ASN A 94 -11.25 52.16 5.32
C ASN A 94 -9.84 51.62 5.11
N THR A 95 -9.14 51.32 6.21
CA THR A 95 -7.85 50.64 6.16
C THR A 95 -8.09 49.29 5.52
N ALA A 96 -7.69 49.16 4.25
CA ALA A 96 -7.60 47.90 3.55
C ALA A 96 -6.91 46.89 4.49
N ALA A 97 -7.65 45.86 4.90
CA ALA A 97 -7.04 44.70 5.52
C ALA A 97 -5.96 44.22 4.56
N ASP A 98 -4.71 44.25 5.03
CA ASP A 98 -3.52 43.76 4.36
C ASP A 98 -3.86 42.40 3.74
N SER A 99 -3.98 42.32 2.41
CA SER A 99 -4.61 41.18 1.75
C SER A 99 -3.64 40.00 1.72
N ARG A 100 -3.56 39.28 2.84
CA ARG A 100 -2.83 38.01 2.95
C ARG A 100 -3.28 37.08 1.82
N ILE A 101 -2.32 36.55 1.08
CA ILE A 101 -2.58 35.52 0.07
C ILE A 101 -3.05 34.25 0.81
N PRO A 102 -4.26 33.72 0.52
CA PRO A 102 -4.74 32.48 1.12
C PRO A 102 -3.83 31.29 0.83
N VAL A 103 -3.82 30.32 1.74
CA VAL A 103 -3.13 29.04 1.52
C VAL A 103 -4.16 27.97 1.13
N LEU A 104 -3.85 27.21 0.09
CA LEU A 104 -4.49 25.94 -0.24
C LEU A 104 -3.66 24.81 0.36
N TRP A 105 -4.13 24.28 1.49
CA TRP A 105 -3.55 23.11 2.12
C TRP A 105 -4.03 21.85 1.41
N VAL A 106 -3.11 20.96 1.04
CA VAL A 106 -3.44 19.67 0.42
C VAL A 106 -2.99 18.56 1.36
N ILE A 107 -3.92 17.70 1.77
CA ILE A 107 -3.63 16.49 2.52
C ILE A 107 -4.17 15.26 1.81
N GLY A 108 -3.53 14.14 2.03
CA GLY A 108 -3.92 12.89 1.37
C GLY A 108 -2.83 11.83 1.43
N ASP A 109 -3.03 10.81 0.60
CA ASP A 109 -2.13 9.69 0.44
C ASP A 109 -1.09 9.88 -0.68
N SER A 110 -0.47 8.78 -1.09
CA SER A 110 0.56 8.73 -2.13
C SER A 110 0.10 9.24 -3.50
N THR A 111 -1.22 9.26 -3.78
CA THR A 111 -1.74 9.80 -5.04
C THR A 111 -1.76 11.33 -5.08
N ALA A 112 -1.62 11.99 -3.93
CA ALA A 112 -1.53 13.45 -3.79
C ALA A 112 -0.09 13.93 -3.47
N ALA A 113 0.73 13.05 -2.87
CA ALA A 113 2.05 13.37 -2.33
C ALA A 113 3.16 13.64 -3.38
N GLU A 114 4.24 14.25 -2.91
CA GLU A 114 5.52 14.38 -3.63
C GLU A 114 6.41 13.15 -3.41
N PHE A 115 7.29 12.86 -4.37
CA PHE A 115 8.24 11.74 -4.33
C PHE A 115 9.64 12.18 -4.76
N ASP A 116 10.67 11.56 -4.19
CA ASP A 116 12.07 11.70 -4.60
C ASP A 116 12.53 10.46 -5.40
N ASP A 117 11.85 10.20 -6.50
CA ASP A 117 12.03 9.00 -7.33
C ASP A 117 13.16 9.20 -8.36
N THR A 118 14.41 9.12 -7.91
CA THR A 118 15.59 9.29 -8.79
C THR A 118 15.87 8.10 -9.71
N ALA A 119 15.37 6.91 -9.37
CA ALA A 119 15.66 5.65 -10.07
C ALA A 119 14.53 5.12 -10.96
N TYR A 120 13.40 5.81 -11.05
CA TYR A 120 12.27 5.40 -11.90
C TYR A 120 12.47 5.84 -13.36
N TYR A 121 11.99 5.04 -14.31
CA TYR A 121 11.93 5.40 -15.73
C TYR A 121 10.94 6.55 -15.96
N TYR A 122 9.72 6.38 -15.43
CA TYR A 122 8.74 7.45 -15.24
C TYR A 122 8.44 7.60 -13.75
N PRO A 123 8.97 8.64 -13.08
CA PRO A 123 8.83 8.85 -11.63
C PRO A 123 7.38 9.01 -11.18
N ARG A 124 7.11 8.69 -9.91
CA ARG A 124 5.79 8.94 -9.32
C ARG A 124 5.59 10.43 -9.05
N TYR A 125 4.39 10.89 -9.35
CA TYR A 125 3.90 12.23 -9.02
C TYR A 125 2.48 12.12 -8.48
N GLY A 126 2.21 12.77 -7.36
CA GLY A 126 0.85 12.98 -6.89
C GLY A 126 0.20 14.20 -7.52
N TRP A 127 -1.13 14.19 -7.67
CA TRP A 127 -1.88 15.30 -8.25
C TRP A 127 -1.70 16.61 -7.48
N GLY A 128 -1.42 16.57 -6.18
CA GLY A 128 -1.14 17.74 -5.34
C GLY A 128 0.07 18.54 -5.84
N THR A 129 1.08 17.86 -6.40
CA THR A 129 2.29 18.49 -6.97
C THR A 129 2.02 19.26 -8.27
N GLN A 130 0.86 19.07 -8.90
CA GLN A 130 0.53 19.65 -10.20
C GLN A 130 -0.57 20.72 -10.12
N LEU A 131 -1.11 21.00 -8.93
CA LEU A 131 -2.17 22.00 -8.74
C LEU A 131 -1.72 23.41 -9.13
N TYR A 132 -0.43 23.74 -9.03
CA TYR A 132 0.10 25.07 -9.41
C TYR A 132 -0.22 25.47 -10.85
N ARG A 133 -0.55 24.50 -11.71
CA ARG A 133 -0.97 24.75 -13.11
C ARG A 133 -2.34 25.38 -13.22
N TYR A 134 -3.19 25.21 -12.21
CA TYR A 134 -4.62 25.50 -12.29
C TYR A 134 -5.11 26.51 -11.25
N PHE A 135 -4.25 26.89 -10.31
CA PHE A 135 -4.59 27.83 -9.24
C PHE A 135 -3.74 29.11 -9.32
N GLN A 136 -4.38 30.24 -9.02
CA GLN A 136 -3.79 31.57 -8.98
C GLN A 136 -4.28 32.35 -7.76
N GLY A 137 -3.44 33.25 -7.25
CA GLY A 137 -3.79 34.07 -6.08
C GLY A 137 -3.95 33.26 -4.77
N VAL A 138 -3.38 32.06 -4.70
CA VAL A 138 -3.21 31.25 -3.48
C VAL A 138 -1.79 30.69 -3.45
N THR A 139 -1.28 30.43 -2.25
CA THR A 139 -0.09 29.59 -2.06
C THR A 139 -0.53 28.14 -1.88
N ILE A 140 0.15 27.18 -2.50
CA ILE A 140 -0.19 25.75 -2.38
C ILE A 140 0.82 25.09 -1.45
N GLU A 141 0.33 24.55 -0.34
CA GLU A 141 1.13 23.78 0.63
C GLU A 141 0.70 22.31 0.56
N ASN A 142 1.48 21.48 -0.14
CA ASN A 142 1.21 20.06 -0.24
C ASN A 142 1.81 19.30 0.94
N LEU A 143 0.92 18.86 1.84
CA LEU A 143 1.24 18.11 3.05
C LEU A 143 0.85 16.63 2.93
N ALA A 144 0.41 16.16 1.77
CA ALA A 144 0.08 14.75 1.56
C ALA A 144 1.30 13.84 1.81
N VAL A 145 1.04 12.66 2.40
CA VAL A 145 2.10 11.72 2.80
C VAL A 145 1.85 10.36 2.16
N SER A 146 2.88 9.80 1.54
CA SER A 146 2.79 8.48 0.91
C SER A 146 2.49 7.39 1.96
N GLY A 147 1.58 6.47 1.62
CA GLY A 147 1.24 5.32 2.46
C GLY A 147 0.29 5.60 3.64
N THR A 148 -0.15 6.85 3.85
CA THR A 148 -1.10 7.17 4.92
C THR A 148 -2.55 6.98 4.50
N SER A 149 -3.40 6.68 5.47
CA SER A 149 -4.87 6.67 5.41
C SER A 149 -5.44 7.84 6.22
N SER A 150 -6.76 8.06 6.19
CA SER A 150 -7.40 9.08 7.02
C SER A 150 -7.18 8.90 8.53
N GLN A 151 -6.90 7.67 8.98
CA GLN A 151 -6.51 7.36 10.36
C GLN A 151 -5.02 7.58 10.61
N SER A 152 -4.16 6.95 9.81
CA SER A 152 -2.71 6.94 10.09
C SER A 152 -2.04 8.29 9.86
N TYR A 153 -2.62 9.15 9.00
CA TYR A 153 -2.11 10.51 8.77
C TYR A 153 -2.09 11.38 10.03
N LEU A 154 -2.94 11.09 11.03
CA LEU A 154 -3.00 11.82 12.30
C LEU A 154 -1.69 11.75 13.11
N GLN A 155 -0.86 10.74 12.85
CA GLN A 155 0.43 10.54 13.52
C GLN A 155 1.59 11.27 12.83
N THR A 156 1.32 11.96 11.72
CA THR A 156 2.36 12.62 10.92
C THR A 156 2.69 14.02 11.44
N ALA A 157 3.93 14.48 11.22
CA ALA A 157 4.31 15.86 11.50
C ALA A 157 3.53 16.85 10.61
N GLN A 158 3.12 16.42 9.42
CA GLN A 158 2.34 17.16 8.45
C GLN A 158 0.93 17.48 8.97
N TYR A 159 0.28 16.54 9.66
CA TYR A 159 -1.00 16.80 10.33
C TYR A 159 -0.85 17.83 11.46
N GLN A 160 0.21 17.71 12.27
CA GLN A 160 0.49 18.69 13.32
C GLN A 160 0.75 20.08 12.75
N ARG A 161 1.53 20.16 11.66
CA ARG A 161 1.79 21.41 10.93
C ARG A 161 0.51 22.03 10.39
N LEU A 162 -0.37 21.23 9.76
CA LEU A 162 -1.65 21.70 9.26
C LEU A 162 -2.45 22.41 10.36
N LEU A 163 -2.63 21.75 11.51
CA LEU A 163 -3.43 22.31 12.61
C LEU A 163 -2.80 23.57 13.24
N GLN A 164 -1.47 23.69 13.20
CA GLN A 164 -0.75 24.83 13.76
C GLN A 164 -0.74 26.04 12.83
N GLU A 165 -0.71 25.82 11.52
CA GLU A 165 -0.45 26.87 10.53
C GLU A 165 -1.69 27.29 9.73
N MET A 166 -2.72 26.44 9.64
CA MET A 166 -3.95 26.79 8.92
C MET A 166 -4.67 27.93 9.64
N GLN A 167 -5.20 28.88 8.88
CA GLN A 167 -5.84 30.07 9.45
C GLN A 167 -7.07 30.49 8.65
N SER A 168 -7.88 31.36 9.25
CA SER A 168 -9.11 31.83 8.64
C SER A 168 -8.87 32.41 7.24
N GLY A 169 -9.72 32.02 6.29
CA GLY A 169 -9.61 32.38 4.88
C GLY A 169 -8.80 31.42 4.02
N ASP A 170 -8.11 30.42 4.61
CA ASP A 170 -7.46 29.35 3.85
C ASP A 170 -8.48 28.33 3.30
N PHE A 171 -7.96 27.39 2.50
CA PHE A 171 -8.69 26.26 1.94
C PHE A 171 -7.99 24.94 2.27
N LEU A 172 -8.76 23.85 2.34
CA LEU A 172 -8.22 22.51 2.60
C LEU A 172 -8.77 21.50 1.58
N LEU A 173 -7.91 20.92 0.74
CA LEU A 173 -8.21 19.77 -0.12
C LEU A 173 -7.81 18.46 0.58
N ILE A 174 -8.75 17.52 0.68
CA ILE A 174 -8.57 16.25 1.41
C ILE A 174 -8.78 15.07 0.46
N GLY A 175 -7.74 14.26 0.21
CA GLY A 175 -7.80 13.09 -0.66
C GLY A 175 -7.25 11.81 -0.01
N PHE A 176 -8.12 11.07 0.67
CA PHE A 176 -7.83 9.76 1.26
C PHE A 176 -8.70 8.66 0.65
N GLY A 177 -8.36 7.39 0.93
CA GLY A 177 -9.13 6.23 0.49
C GLY A 177 -8.28 5.02 0.08
N HIS A 178 -7.13 5.21 -0.58
CA HIS A 178 -6.33 4.08 -1.09
C HIS A 178 -5.78 3.18 0.03
N ASN A 179 -5.45 3.77 1.16
CA ASN A 179 -4.86 3.07 2.31
C ASN A 179 -5.88 2.77 3.40
N ASP A 180 -6.99 3.50 3.44
CA ASP A 180 -8.15 3.24 4.32
C ASP A 180 -8.78 1.87 4.06
N GLU A 181 -8.69 1.38 2.82
CA GLU A 181 -9.21 0.08 2.42
C GLU A 181 -8.26 -1.10 2.65
N ARG A 182 -7.05 -0.85 3.19
CA ARG A 182 -6.09 -1.91 3.50
C ARG A 182 -6.53 -2.65 4.77
N PRO A 183 -6.52 -3.99 4.79
CA PRO A 183 -6.91 -4.78 5.96
C PRO A 183 -5.77 -4.80 7.00
N GLU A 184 -5.41 -3.61 7.50
CA GLU A 184 -4.32 -3.37 8.45
C GLU A 184 -4.83 -2.42 9.55
N SER A 185 -4.80 -2.83 10.81
CA SER A 185 -5.48 -2.11 11.91
C SER A 185 -5.02 -0.65 12.08
N LEU A 186 -3.78 -0.34 11.72
CA LEU A 186 -3.24 1.02 11.81
C LEU A 186 -3.71 1.96 10.70
N ARG A 187 -4.24 1.42 9.59
CA ARG A 187 -4.65 2.20 8.43
C ARG A 187 -6.15 2.10 8.14
N TYR A 188 -6.74 0.95 8.39
CA TYR A 188 -8.11 0.64 8.01
C TYR A 188 -9.14 1.60 8.61
N THR A 189 -10.14 2.00 7.81
CA THR A 189 -11.34 2.68 8.31
C THR A 189 -12.60 2.09 7.67
N ASN A 190 -13.65 1.86 8.45
CA ASN A 190 -14.85 1.17 7.96
C ASN A 190 -15.68 2.08 7.02
N PRO A 191 -15.99 1.67 5.77
CA PRO A 191 -16.73 2.49 4.80
C PRO A 191 -18.26 2.41 4.96
N ASN A 192 -18.77 1.41 5.67
CA ASN A 192 -20.20 1.04 5.68
C ASN A 192 -21.02 1.74 6.76
N THR A 193 -20.36 2.33 7.76
CA THR A 193 -21.03 2.93 8.91
C THR A 193 -21.29 4.43 8.70
N SER A 194 -21.40 5.20 9.79
CA SER A 194 -21.86 6.59 9.76
C SER A 194 -20.78 7.58 10.19
N ILE A 195 -21.00 8.86 9.90
CA ILE A 195 -20.14 9.96 10.30
C ILE A 195 -19.96 10.11 11.82
N SER A 196 -20.88 9.55 12.63
CA SER A 196 -20.80 9.55 14.09
C SER A 196 -20.23 8.26 14.69
N THR A 197 -19.81 7.30 13.86
CA THR A 197 -19.27 6.01 14.31
C THR A 197 -17.73 6.08 14.34
N PRO A 198 -17.07 6.02 15.51
CA PRO A 198 -15.62 5.95 15.59
C PRO A 198 -15.07 4.79 14.76
N GLY A 199 -13.96 5.02 14.05
CA GLY A 199 -13.35 4.04 13.16
C GLY A 199 -13.91 4.03 11.73
N SER A 200 -14.95 4.82 11.43
CA SER A 200 -15.45 4.98 10.06
C SER A 200 -14.64 6.03 9.28
N ILE A 201 -14.49 5.86 7.97
CA ILE A 201 -13.82 6.88 7.14
C ILE A 201 -14.57 8.23 7.24
N GLN A 202 -15.90 8.20 7.29
CA GLN A 202 -16.71 9.40 7.39
C GLN A 202 -16.45 10.15 8.70
N ASN A 203 -16.31 9.41 9.81
CA ASN A 203 -16.01 9.97 11.11
C ASN A 203 -14.61 10.57 11.13
N TYR A 204 -13.61 9.87 10.58
CA TYR A 204 -12.25 10.41 10.50
C TYR A 204 -12.20 11.71 9.70
N LEU A 205 -12.78 11.71 8.49
CA LEU A 205 -12.87 12.90 7.63
C LEU A 205 -13.51 14.09 8.35
N TYR A 206 -14.56 13.84 9.14
CA TYR A 206 -15.26 14.89 9.85
C TYR A 206 -14.53 15.38 11.09
N GLU A 207 -14.26 14.49 12.04
CA GLU A 207 -13.82 14.82 13.39
C GLU A 207 -12.41 15.43 13.41
N TYR A 208 -11.54 14.99 12.50
CA TYR A 208 -10.12 15.35 12.52
C TYR A 208 -9.68 16.27 11.38
N TYR A 209 -10.51 16.47 10.35
CA TYR A 209 -10.13 17.34 9.21
C TYR A 209 -11.17 18.42 8.94
N ILE A 210 -12.41 18.06 8.63
CA ILE A 210 -13.46 19.03 8.27
C ILE A 210 -13.79 19.95 9.46
N ARG A 211 -14.07 19.39 10.65
CA ARG A 211 -14.44 20.20 11.81
C ARG A 211 -13.31 21.14 12.24
N PRO A 212 -12.06 20.67 12.45
CA PRO A 212 -10.96 21.56 12.81
C PRO A 212 -10.70 22.66 11.78
N ALA A 213 -10.80 22.34 10.48
CA ALA A 213 -10.70 23.34 9.41
C ALA A 213 -11.80 24.40 9.53
N GLN A 214 -13.06 24.00 9.68
CA GLN A 214 -14.19 24.92 9.84
C GLN A 214 -14.06 25.79 11.10
N GLU A 215 -13.62 25.21 12.22
CA GLU A 215 -13.36 25.92 13.48
C GLU A 215 -12.24 26.97 13.35
N ALA A 216 -11.23 26.69 12.52
CA ALA A 216 -10.18 27.65 12.17
C ALA A 216 -10.60 28.65 11.07
N GLY A 217 -11.82 28.57 10.55
CA GLY A 217 -12.31 29.42 9.46
C GLY A 217 -11.72 29.08 8.08
N VAL A 218 -11.23 27.86 7.91
CA VAL A 218 -10.71 27.28 6.66
C VAL A 218 -11.86 26.59 5.92
N SER A 219 -11.90 26.71 4.59
CA SER A 219 -12.93 26.08 3.75
C SER A 219 -12.49 24.71 3.21
N PRO A 220 -13.04 23.58 3.72
CA PRO A 220 -12.65 22.25 3.25
C PRO A 220 -13.36 21.82 1.96
N VAL A 221 -12.69 20.96 1.18
CA VAL A 221 -13.17 20.29 -0.02
C VAL A 221 -12.67 18.85 0.02
N LEU A 222 -13.57 17.87 -0.19
CA LEU A 222 -13.21 16.46 -0.25
C LEU A 222 -12.92 16.02 -1.69
N CYS A 223 -12.02 15.08 -1.86
CA CYS A 223 -11.80 14.35 -3.11
C CYS A 223 -11.99 12.85 -2.85
N THR A 224 -12.74 12.16 -3.72
CA THR A 224 -12.72 10.68 -3.74
C THR A 224 -11.40 10.18 -4.33
N PRO A 225 -10.91 8.96 -4.00
CA PRO A 225 -9.65 8.46 -4.53
C PRO A 225 -9.70 8.23 -6.05
N ILE A 226 -8.56 8.40 -6.74
CA ILE A 226 -8.47 8.07 -8.18
C ILE A 226 -8.54 6.56 -8.39
N VAL A 227 -9.12 6.07 -9.49
CA VAL A 227 -9.10 4.62 -9.74
C VAL A 227 -7.69 4.08 -9.95
N ARG A 228 -7.47 2.82 -9.57
CA ARG A 228 -6.27 2.07 -9.94
C ARG A 228 -6.42 1.53 -11.35
N ARG A 229 -5.35 1.55 -12.12
CA ARG A 229 -5.28 0.91 -13.44
C ARG A 229 -5.72 -0.56 -13.35
N ASP A 230 -6.64 -0.93 -14.23
CA ASP A 230 -7.20 -2.27 -14.33
C ASP A 230 -6.90 -2.82 -15.73
N LEU A 231 -6.13 -3.90 -15.81
CA LEU A 231 -5.75 -4.53 -17.08
C LEU A 231 -6.96 -5.06 -17.86
N GLY A 232 -8.01 -5.48 -17.15
CA GLY A 232 -9.27 -5.92 -17.72
C GLY A 232 -10.26 -4.78 -18.01
N ASN A 233 -9.86 -3.52 -17.74
CA ASN A 233 -10.68 -2.33 -17.93
C ASN A 233 -12.01 -2.37 -17.13
N ASN A 234 -12.05 -3.10 -16.00
CA ASN A 234 -13.31 -3.43 -15.33
C ASN A 234 -13.71 -2.41 -14.23
N TYR A 235 -12.81 -1.97 -13.35
CA TYR A 235 -13.07 -0.93 -12.32
C TYR A 235 -14.33 -1.13 -11.45
N THR A 236 -14.81 -2.37 -11.30
CA THR A 236 -15.99 -2.75 -10.50
C THR A 236 -15.64 -3.39 -9.15
N GLY A 237 -14.35 -3.57 -8.86
CA GLY A 237 -13.85 -4.11 -7.59
C GLY A 237 -12.82 -3.18 -6.94
N ALA A 238 -11.77 -3.75 -6.35
CA ALA A 238 -10.74 -2.98 -5.64
C ALA A 238 -10.05 -1.91 -6.52
N SER A 239 -9.99 -2.11 -7.84
CA SER A 239 -9.49 -1.09 -8.78
C SER A 239 -10.37 0.17 -8.83
N GLY A 240 -11.65 0.04 -8.52
CA GLY A 240 -12.62 1.13 -8.39
C GLY A 240 -12.99 1.47 -6.94
N HIS A 241 -12.21 1.03 -5.94
CA HIS A 241 -12.46 1.27 -4.51
C HIS A 241 -13.73 0.64 -3.94
N ILE A 242 -14.12 -0.50 -4.52
CA ILE A 242 -15.19 -1.35 -4.00
C ILE A 242 -14.53 -2.64 -3.51
N THR A 243 -14.34 -2.76 -2.20
CA THR A 243 -13.63 -3.89 -1.57
C THR A 243 -14.58 -4.93 -1.00
N THR A 244 -14.08 -6.15 -0.86
CA THR A 244 -14.75 -7.24 -0.14
C THR A 244 -14.19 -7.36 1.27
N SER A 245 -14.98 -7.90 2.19
CA SER A 245 -14.51 -8.13 3.55
C SER A 245 -13.34 -9.11 3.57
N GLN A 246 -12.35 -8.83 4.41
CA GLN A 246 -11.14 -9.63 4.58
C GLN A 246 -11.03 -10.06 6.05
N ASN A 247 -10.74 -11.34 6.28
CA ASN A 247 -10.38 -11.84 7.60
C ASN A 247 -8.87 -12.07 7.64
N THR A 248 -8.18 -11.43 8.57
CA THR A 248 -6.74 -11.58 8.74
C THR A 248 -6.42 -11.88 10.20
N VAL A 249 -5.16 -12.18 10.48
CA VAL A 249 -4.66 -12.30 11.86
C VAL A 249 -4.90 -11.05 12.71
N GLN A 250 -5.03 -9.86 12.10
CA GLN A 250 -5.29 -8.60 12.81
C GLN A 250 -6.78 -8.34 13.06
N GLY A 251 -7.68 -9.17 12.50
CA GLY A 251 -9.13 -9.05 12.68
C GLY A 251 -9.91 -9.09 11.37
N ILE A 252 -11.21 -8.79 11.50
CA ILE A 252 -12.16 -8.72 10.39
C ILE A 252 -12.25 -7.27 9.91
N PHE A 253 -11.96 -7.07 8.62
CA PHE A 253 -12.02 -5.79 7.94
C PHE A 253 -13.16 -5.82 6.93
N GLU A 254 -14.22 -5.07 7.20
CA GLU A 254 -15.38 -5.01 6.31
C GLU A 254 -15.05 -4.27 5.01
N GLY A 255 -15.40 -4.89 3.88
CA GLY A 255 -15.27 -4.26 2.58
C GLY A 255 -16.43 -3.31 2.30
N GLY A 256 -16.24 -2.39 1.36
CA GLY A 256 -17.31 -1.51 0.91
C GLY A 256 -16.87 -0.53 -0.17
N ASP A 257 -17.75 0.42 -0.48
CA ASP A 257 -17.53 1.47 -1.49
C ASP A 257 -17.03 2.75 -0.80
N TYR A 258 -15.72 2.99 -0.89
CA TYR A 258 -15.07 4.13 -0.23
C TYR A 258 -15.44 5.47 -0.88
N ALA A 259 -15.61 5.51 -2.20
CA ALA A 259 -16.03 6.74 -2.89
C ALA A 259 -17.43 7.16 -2.42
N LYS A 260 -18.35 6.20 -2.30
CA LYS A 260 -19.70 6.44 -1.76
C LYS A 260 -19.68 6.84 -0.29
N ALA A 261 -18.80 6.26 0.51
CA ALA A 261 -18.62 6.63 1.92
C ALA A 261 -18.21 8.11 2.06
N ILE A 262 -17.23 8.56 1.28
CA ILE A 262 -16.75 9.95 1.25
C ILE A 262 -17.86 10.90 0.77
N GLN A 263 -18.61 10.54 -0.27
CA GLN A 263 -19.74 11.32 -0.76
C GLN A 263 -20.82 11.51 0.32
N LYS A 264 -21.14 10.45 1.09
CA LYS A 264 -22.07 10.54 2.22
C LYS A 264 -21.58 11.52 3.29
N ALA A 265 -20.27 11.55 3.58
CA ALA A 265 -19.69 12.51 4.52
C ALA A 265 -19.87 13.95 4.02
N GLY A 266 -19.60 14.19 2.74
CA GLY A 266 -19.82 15.50 2.10
C GLY A 266 -21.27 15.97 2.19
N VAL A 267 -22.24 15.11 1.87
CA VAL A 267 -23.68 15.42 2.01
C VAL A 267 -24.03 15.74 3.47
N ALA A 268 -23.60 14.89 4.41
CA ALA A 268 -23.94 15.04 5.83
C ALA A 268 -23.43 16.35 6.45
N LYS A 269 -22.34 16.92 5.91
CA LYS A 269 -21.71 18.14 6.43
C LYS A 269 -21.73 19.32 5.46
N SER A 270 -22.44 19.17 4.35
CA SER A 270 -22.52 20.18 3.28
C SER A 270 -21.13 20.62 2.78
N ILE A 271 -20.21 19.65 2.68
CA ILE A 271 -18.86 19.86 2.14
C ILE A 271 -18.85 19.45 0.66
N PRO A 272 -18.33 20.31 -0.25
CA PRO A 272 -18.15 19.93 -1.65
C PRO A 272 -17.28 18.68 -1.80
N VAL A 273 -17.69 17.76 -2.66
CA VAL A 273 -16.95 16.53 -2.98
C VAL A 273 -16.62 16.52 -4.48
N LEU A 274 -15.34 16.48 -4.81
CA LEU A 274 -14.85 16.29 -6.17
C LEU A 274 -14.75 14.77 -6.42
N ASP A 275 -15.62 14.24 -7.28
CA ASP A 275 -15.73 12.79 -7.50
C ASP A 275 -14.68 12.27 -8.49
N LEU A 276 -13.42 12.26 -8.07
CA LEU A 276 -12.31 11.79 -8.91
C LEU A 276 -12.43 10.30 -9.23
N THR A 277 -12.97 9.45 -8.35
CA THR A 277 -13.21 8.03 -8.64
C THR A 277 -14.08 7.88 -9.88
N LYS A 278 -15.20 8.60 -9.96
CA LYS A 278 -16.07 8.57 -11.15
C LYS A 278 -15.36 9.11 -12.39
N ARG A 279 -14.75 10.30 -12.29
CA ARG A 279 -14.14 10.98 -13.43
C ARG A 279 -12.98 10.19 -14.02
N THR A 280 -12.08 9.68 -13.17
CA THR A 280 -10.94 8.86 -13.62
C THR A 280 -11.40 7.53 -14.18
N ARG A 281 -12.42 6.87 -13.58
CA ARG A 281 -13.03 5.65 -14.14
C ARG A 281 -13.59 5.85 -15.54
N GLU A 282 -14.33 6.92 -15.78
CA GLU A 282 -14.92 7.22 -17.09
C GLU A 282 -13.83 7.41 -18.15
N ILE A 283 -12.80 8.20 -17.83
CA ILE A 283 -11.67 8.45 -18.74
C ILE A 283 -10.87 7.17 -18.98
N TYR A 284 -10.57 6.41 -17.94
CA TYR A 284 -9.77 5.20 -18.06
C TYR A 284 -10.51 4.13 -18.88
N LYS A 285 -11.84 4.01 -18.72
CA LYS A 285 -12.67 3.15 -19.57
C LYS A 285 -12.63 3.55 -21.04
N GLN A 286 -12.64 4.85 -21.33
CA GLN A 286 -12.55 5.37 -22.70
C GLN A 286 -11.16 5.15 -23.33
N LEU A 287 -10.10 5.35 -22.55
CA LEU A 287 -8.71 5.15 -23.01
C LEU A 287 -8.35 3.66 -23.18
N GLY A 288 -8.98 2.79 -22.40
CA GLY A 288 -8.63 1.38 -22.29
C GLY A 288 -7.25 1.16 -21.64
N ALA A 289 -6.91 -0.10 -21.36
CA ALA A 289 -5.67 -0.46 -20.66
C ALA A 289 -4.40 0.09 -21.35
N GLN A 290 -4.40 0.16 -22.69
CA GLN A 290 -3.27 0.67 -23.46
C GLN A 290 -3.14 2.19 -23.40
N GLY A 291 -4.24 2.94 -23.42
CA GLY A 291 -4.19 4.40 -23.32
C GLY A 291 -3.84 4.88 -21.90
N VAL A 292 -4.22 4.11 -20.87
CA VAL A 292 -3.96 4.43 -19.46
C VAL A 292 -2.48 4.30 -19.09
N LYS A 293 -1.70 3.46 -19.77
CA LYS A 293 -0.29 3.17 -19.39
C LYS A 293 0.60 4.41 -19.31
N ASN A 294 0.33 5.42 -20.15
CA ASN A 294 1.11 6.65 -20.20
C ASN A 294 0.77 7.62 -19.05
N ARG A 295 -0.21 7.31 -18.20
CA ARG A 295 -0.55 8.11 -17.01
C ARG A 295 0.08 7.58 -15.72
N HIS A 296 0.68 6.39 -15.77
CA HIS A 296 1.19 5.70 -14.60
C HIS A 296 2.73 5.72 -14.52
N ALA A 297 3.25 5.67 -13.30
CA ALA A 297 4.69 5.59 -13.03
C ALA A 297 5.25 4.24 -13.47
N HIS A 298 6.49 4.22 -13.96
CA HIS A 298 7.19 3.01 -14.41
C HIS A 298 8.51 2.94 -13.66
N SER A 299 8.75 1.88 -12.90
CA SER A 299 10.03 1.72 -12.20
C SER A 299 11.17 1.34 -13.14
N SER A 300 10.88 0.79 -14.32
CA SER A 300 11.85 0.54 -15.40
C SER A 300 11.25 0.80 -16.79
N SER A 301 12.01 0.63 -17.89
CA SER A 301 11.43 0.80 -19.24
C SER A 301 10.46 -0.32 -19.63
N ARG A 302 10.39 -1.38 -18.82
CA ARG A 302 9.53 -2.56 -19.06
C ARG A 302 8.07 -2.25 -18.77
N GLU A 303 7.16 -2.71 -19.61
CA GLU A 303 5.71 -2.59 -19.37
C GLU A 303 5.24 -3.33 -18.09
N ALA A 304 5.94 -4.38 -17.67
CA ALA A 304 5.64 -5.06 -16.41
C ALA A 304 5.84 -4.18 -15.17
N SER A 305 6.64 -3.11 -15.29
CA SER A 305 6.97 -2.18 -14.20
C SER A 305 5.93 -1.07 -13.99
N ILE A 306 4.88 -1.04 -14.83
CA ILE A 306 3.85 -0.02 -14.76
C ILE A 306 3.08 -0.16 -13.44
N ASP A 307 3.18 0.87 -12.60
CA ASP A 307 2.48 0.96 -11.33
C ASP A 307 0.98 1.11 -11.57
N ASN A 308 0.15 0.30 -10.91
CA ASN A 308 -1.30 0.37 -11.09
C ASN A 308 -1.98 1.44 -10.23
N THR A 309 -1.29 2.03 -9.25
CA THR A 309 -1.81 3.04 -8.33
C THR A 309 -1.19 4.40 -8.60
N HIS A 310 0.13 4.50 -8.62
CA HIS A 310 0.83 5.77 -8.67
C HIS A 310 0.92 6.31 -10.10
N THR A 311 0.60 7.59 -10.26
CA THR A 311 0.68 8.30 -11.53
C THR A 311 2.07 8.84 -11.82
N ASN A 312 2.39 9.02 -13.09
CA ASN A 312 3.57 9.80 -13.50
C ASN A 312 3.21 11.30 -13.61
N LEU A 313 4.17 12.13 -14.07
CA LEU A 313 3.96 13.58 -14.24
C LEU A 313 2.72 13.91 -15.07
N TYR A 314 2.51 13.22 -16.19
CA TYR A 314 1.37 13.45 -17.07
C TYR A 314 0.05 13.03 -16.42
N GLY A 315 0.00 11.83 -15.81
CA GLY A 315 -1.19 11.38 -15.08
C GLY A 315 -1.56 12.27 -13.90
N ALA A 316 -0.58 12.72 -13.13
CA ALA A 316 -0.76 13.64 -12.02
C ALA A 316 -1.33 14.98 -12.50
N ALA A 317 -0.81 15.52 -13.61
CA ALA A 317 -1.33 16.74 -14.22
C ALA A 317 -2.75 16.56 -14.74
N CYS A 318 -3.09 15.42 -15.35
CA CYS A 318 -4.45 15.12 -15.76
C CYS A 318 -5.42 15.08 -14.56
N ASN A 319 -4.99 14.50 -13.44
CA ASN A 319 -5.81 14.43 -12.23
C ASN A 319 -5.97 15.82 -11.58
N ALA A 320 -4.93 16.64 -11.57
CA ALA A 320 -5.02 18.04 -11.13
C ALA A 320 -5.98 18.87 -12.01
N TRP A 321 -6.00 18.61 -13.33
CA TRP A 321 -6.99 19.21 -14.23
C TRP A 321 -8.42 18.77 -13.89
N LEU A 322 -8.64 17.49 -13.59
CA LEU A 322 -9.96 17.00 -13.15
C LEU A 322 -10.42 17.66 -11.85
N ILE A 323 -9.50 17.91 -10.92
CA ILE A 323 -9.80 18.67 -9.69
C ILE A 323 -10.27 20.08 -10.02
N ALA A 324 -9.55 20.79 -10.90
CA ALA A 324 -9.94 22.14 -11.32
C ALA A 324 -11.31 22.17 -12.03
N ASP A 325 -11.53 21.25 -12.97
CA ASP A 325 -12.78 21.10 -13.70
C ASP A 325 -13.96 20.77 -12.77
N GLU A 326 -13.82 19.81 -11.87
CA GLU A 326 -14.87 19.48 -10.90
C GLU A 326 -15.12 20.62 -9.92
N LEU A 327 -14.06 21.27 -9.42
CA LEU A 327 -14.16 22.39 -8.48
C LEU A 327 -14.96 23.56 -9.07
N SER A 328 -14.77 23.85 -10.36
CA SER A 328 -15.49 24.92 -11.07
C SER A 328 -17.01 24.78 -11.01
N LYS A 329 -17.49 23.53 -10.87
CA LYS A 329 -18.92 23.16 -10.83
C LYS A 329 -19.50 23.20 -9.41
N THR A 330 -18.68 23.49 -8.39
CA THR A 330 -19.10 23.52 -6.99
C THR A 330 -19.51 24.92 -6.52
N THR A 331 -20.00 24.98 -5.29
CA THR A 331 -20.24 26.22 -4.54
C THR A 331 -19.02 26.67 -3.72
N SER A 332 -17.90 25.95 -3.77
CA SER A 332 -16.71 26.27 -2.98
C SER A 332 -16.14 27.64 -3.39
N PRO A 333 -15.79 28.52 -2.42
CA PRO A 333 -15.10 29.78 -2.74
C PRO A 333 -13.71 29.56 -3.36
N LEU A 334 -13.12 28.38 -3.17
CA LEU A 334 -11.83 28.03 -3.77
C LEU A 334 -11.85 28.12 -5.31
N LYS A 335 -13.01 27.96 -5.95
CA LYS A 335 -13.13 28.06 -7.41
C LYS A 335 -12.76 29.44 -7.96
N ASN A 336 -12.84 30.49 -7.14
CA ASN A 336 -12.47 31.85 -7.54
C ASN A 336 -10.95 32.01 -7.71
N HIS A 337 -10.18 31.02 -7.26
CA HIS A 337 -8.74 30.96 -7.43
C HIS A 337 -8.31 30.07 -8.59
N LEU A 338 -9.24 29.56 -9.39
CA LEU A 338 -8.89 28.86 -10.62
C LEU A 338 -8.35 29.85 -11.67
N VAL A 339 -7.41 29.39 -12.48
CA VAL A 339 -7.02 30.09 -13.70
C VAL A 339 -8.18 30.10 -14.71
N ASP A 340 -8.23 31.12 -15.56
CA ASP A 340 -9.23 31.19 -16.62
C ASP A 340 -8.99 30.08 -17.66
N ASN A 341 -10.05 29.36 -18.02
CA ASN A 341 -10.05 28.31 -19.05
C ASN A 341 -8.92 27.25 -18.87
N PRO A 342 -8.93 26.46 -17.78
CA PRO A 342 -7.88 25.48 -17.51
C PRO A 342 -7.80 24.43 -18.63
N GLU A 343 -6.67 24.40 -19.34
CA GLU A 343 -6.43 23.45 -20.43
C GLU A 343 -6.03 22.07 -19.90
N GLN A 344 -6.42 21.03 -20.65
CA GLN A 344 -5.93 19.69 -20.39
C GLN A 344 -4.41 19.64 -20.61
N PRO A 345 -3.65 18.90 -19.77
CA PRO A 345 -2.22 18.75 -19.99
C PRO A 345 -1.93 18.08 -21.34
N ASP A 346 -0.90 18.56 -22.03
CA ASP A 346 -0.40 17.93 -23.24
C ASP A 346 0.43 16.67 -22.88
N PRO A 347 0.23 15.52 -23.55
CA PRO A 347 1.02 14.30 -23.31
C PRO A 347 2.54 14.48 -23.42
N SER A 348 3.02 15.51 -24.14
CA SER A 348 4.44 15.82 -24.30
C SER A 348 5.16 16.21 -23.01
N ILE A 349 4.44 16.52 -21.93
CA ILE A 349 5.07 16.72 -20.61
C ILE A 349 5.60 15.41 -20.02
N LEU A 350 5.13 14.25 -20.50
CA LEU A 350 5.69 12.96 -20.11
C LEU A 350 7.10 12.82 -20.71
N THR A 351 8.09 12.85 -19.83
CA THR A 351 9.50 12.70 -20.21
C THR A 351 10.13 11.58 -19.39
N ILE A 352 11.06 10.86 -20.03
CA ILE A 352 11.88 9.87 -19.33
C ILE A 352 12.75 10.62 -18.33
N ASN A 353 12.86 10.09 -17.11
CA ASN A 353 13.77 10.63 -16.12
C ASN A 353 15.20 10.63 -16.66
N PRO A 354 15.86 11.79 -16.79
CA PRO A 354 17.20 11.88 -17.35
C PRO A 354 18.28 11.22 -16.47
N LEU A 355 17.98 10.95 -15.20
CA LEU A 355 18.85 10.23 -14.27
C LEU A 355 18.64 8.70 -14.32
N TYR A 356 17.60 8.24 -15.02
CA TYR A 356 17.29 6.82 -15.09
C TYR A 356 18.41 6.04 -15.80
N GLN A 357 18.77 4.91 -15.20
CA GLN A 357 19.64 3.92 -15.81
C GLN A 357 18.90 2.59 -15.86
N GLU A 358 18.80 2.01 -17.05
CA GLU A 358 18.20 0.70 -17.23
C GLU A 358 18.98 -0.32 -16.40
N ARG A 359 18.26 -1.19 -15.70
CA ARG A 359 18.90 -2.29 -15.00
C ARG A 359 19.40 -3.31 -16.01
N PHE A 360 20.60 -3.80 -15.77
CA PHE A 360 21.17 -4.89 -16.51
C PHE A 360 21.54 -6.00 -15.52
N PHE A 361 21.24 -7.22 -15.92
CA PHE A 361 21.67 -8.39 -15.19
C PHE A 361 23.17 -8.60 -15.43
N ASN A 362 23.92 -8.74 -14.34
CA ASN A 362 25.30 -9.23 -14.39
C ASN A 362 25.33 -10.54 -13.64
N ARG A 363 25.78 -11.61 -14.31
CA ARG A 363 26.01 -12.90 -13.66
C ARG A 363 26.98 -12.70 -12.49
N PRO A 364 26.62 -13.15 -11.26
CA PRO A 364 27.56 -13.06 -10.16
C PRO A 364 28.78 -13.95 -10.38
N GLU A 365 29.96 -13.35 -10.28
CA GLU A 365 31.24 -14.07 -10.38
C GLU A 365 31.77 -14.53 -9.01
N SER A 366 31.16 -14.05 -7.93
CA SER A 366 31.51 -14.36 -6.54
C SER A 366 30.39 -15.09 -5.81
N GLU A 367 30.58 -15.28 -4.51
CA GLU A 367 29.54 -15.74 -3.59
C GLU A 367 29.01 -14.56 -2.77
N SER A 368 27.90 -14.75 -2.06
CA SER A 368 27.35 -13.75 -1.15
C SER A 368 28.37 -13.36 -0.08
N ALA A 369 28.38 -12.07 0.27
CA ALA A 369 29.19 -11.56 1.36
C ALA A 369 28.53 -11.81 2.73
N GLN A 370 27.23 -12.10 2.75
CA GLN A 370 26.43 -12.29 3.98
C GLN A 370 26.07 -13.74 4.27
N TRP A 371 25.91 -14.56 3.23
CA TRP A 371 25.32 -15.89 3.34
C TRP A 371 26.30 -16.95 2.85
N ALA A 372 26.64 -17.89 3.73
CA ALA A 372 27.64 -18.91 3.44
C ALA A 372 27.14 -19.92 2.39
N THR A 373 28.06 -20.38 1.55
CA THR A 373 27.84 -21.55 0.68
C THR A 373 27.88 -22.83 1.49
N VAL A 374 26.95 -23.75 1.23
CA VAL A 374 26.87 -25.06 1.89
C VAL A 374 26.90 -26.18 0.86
N GLY A 375 28.02 -26.91 0.81
CA GLY A 375 28.27 -27.85 -0.29
C GLY A 375 28.32 -27.08 -1.62
N ASP A 376 27.48 -27.50 -2.57
CA ASP A 376 27.36 -26.82 -3.88
C ASP A 376 26.31 -25.68 -3.86
N TRP A 377 25.57 -25.49 -2.76
CA TRP A 377 24.47 -24.53 -2.66
C TRP A 377 24.96 -23.16 -2.21
N LYS A 378 24.91 -22.17 -3.11
CA LYS A 378 25.27 -20.77 -2.82
C LYS A 378 24.09 -20.04 -2.21
N GLY A 379 24.28 -19.35 -1.09
CA GLY A 379 23.26 -18.55 -0.44
C GLY A 379 23.21 -17.12 -0.96
N THR A 380 22.01 -16.54 -1.02
CA THR A 380 21.82 -15.09 -1.25
C THR A 380 20.44 -14.63 -0.75
N VAL A 381 20.31 -13.34 -0.46
CA VAL A 381 19.04 -12.66 -0.28
C VAL A 381 19.00 -11.48 -1.24
N PHE A 382 17.92 -11.36 -2.01
CA PHE A 382 17.79 -10.27 -2.98
C PHE A 382 16.34 -9.95 -3.32
N GLY A 383 16.16 -8.86 -4.05
CA GLY A 383 14.87 -8.41 -4.54
C GLY A 383 14.16 -7.48 -3.55
N ASP A 384 12.84 -7.49 -3.60
CA ASP A 384 11.97 -6.53 -2.91
C ASP A 384 11.81 -6.91 -1.43
N ILE A 385 12.88 -6.66 -0.68
CA ILE A 385 12.95 -6.85 0.77
C ILE A 385 12.76 -5.53 1.55
N ASP A 386 12.12 -4.57 0.91
CA ASP A 386 11.85 -3.19 1.35
C ASP A 386 13.10 -2.29 1.46
N ALA A 387 14.13 -2.64 2.23
CA ALA A 387 15.32 -1.79 2.42
C ALA A 387 16.60 -2.57 2.80
N TYR A 388 17.78 -2.00 2.52
CA TYR A 388 19.08 -2.60 2.89
C TYR A 388 19.26 -2.83 4.39
N GLU A 389 18.58 -2.05 5.24
CA GLU A 389 18.60 -2.25 6.70
C GLU A 389 18.00 -3.61 7.13
N TYR A 390 17.18 -4.24 6.29
CA TYR A 390 16.59 -5.54 6.54
C TYR A 390 17.43 -6.71 5.98
N LEU A 391 18.47 -6.41 5.19
CA LEU A 391 19.38 -7.42 4.64
C LEU A 391 20.41 -7.85 5.69
N ASN A 392 19.97 -8.68 6.65
CA ASN A 392 20.82 -9.21 7.71
C ASN A 392 20.19 -10.46 8.38
N ASN A 393 20.94 -11.06 9.33
CA ASN A 393 20.57 -12.28 10.04
C ASN A 393 19.43 -12.15 11.07
N VAL A 394 18.94 -10.94 11.34
CA VAL A 394 17.77 -10.72 12.18
C VAL A 394 16.51 -11.11 11.43
N TYR A 395 16.43 -10.72 10.16
CA TYR A 395 15.26 -10.86 9.31
C TYR A 395 15.34 -12.07 8.37
N PHE A 396 16.54 -12.50 8.01
CA PHE A 396 16.75 -13.67 7.17
C PHE A 396 17.63 -14.70 7.86
N ASN A 397 17.45 -15.97 7.50
CA ASN A 397 18.38 -17.04 7.87
C ASN A 397 18.64 -17.87 6.62
N LEU A 398 19.92 -18.04 6.28
CA LEU A 398 20.38 -19.07 5.38
C LEU A 398 21.53 -19.77 6.10
N SER A 399 21.28 -20.96 6.63
CA SER A 399 22.30 -21.68 7.39
C SER A 399 22.09 -23.20 7.32
N PRO A 400 23.16 -23.99 7.49
CA PRO A 400 23.01 -25.43 7.71
C PRO A 400 22.33 -25.71 9.07
N TYR A 401 21.48 -26.72 9.13
CA TYR A 401 20.77 -27.14 10.34
C TYR A 401 20.98 -28.64 10.63
N GLY A 402 22.22 -29.00 10.97
CA GLY A 402 22.63 -30.40 11.06
C GLY A 402 22.99 -30.98 9.69
N ASP A 403 23.26 -32.28 9.67
CA ASP A 403 23.82 -32.94 8.49
C ASP A 403 22.78 -33.04 7.36
N GLY A 404 23.08 -32.38 6.23
CA GLY A 404 22.26 -32.45 5.01
C GLY A 404 20.95 -31.66 5.05
N VAL A 405 20.78 -30.79 6.04
CA VAL A 405 19.58 -29.95 6.19
C VAL A 405 19.96 -28.47 6.04
N LEU A 406 19.19 -27.73 5.24
CA LEU A 406 19.33 -26.29 5.05
C LEU A 406 18.13 -25.57 5.64
N TRP A 407 18.38 -24.55 6.44
CA TRP A 407 17.35 -23.72 7.05
C TRP A 407 17.27 -22.38 6.32
N ILE A 408 16.08 -22.08 5.78
CA ILE A 408 15.78 -20.81 5.12
C ILE A 408 14.65 -20.10 5.87
N LYS A 409 14.88 -18.84 6.20
CA LYS A 409 13.91 -17.98 6.88
C LYS A 409 13.82 -16.62 6.20
N ALA A 410 12.61 -16.10 6.03
CA ALA A 410 12.34 -14.74 5.59
C ALA A 410 11.25 -14.12 6.48
N GLY A 411 11.65 -13.29 7.44
CA GLY A 411 10.78 -12.68 8.44
C GLY A 411 11.33 -12.79 9.87
N ARG A 412 10.73 -12.03 10.77
CA ARG A 412 10.90 -12.12 12.21
C ARG A 412 9.69 -12.81 12.83
N PHE A 413 9.97 -13.70 13.78
CA PHE A 413 8.95 -14.41 14.54
C PHE A 413 9.27 -14.23 16.02
N LYS A 414 8.42 -13.50 16.75
CA LYS A 414 8.52 -13.44 18.21
C LYS A 414 7.69 -14.58 18.79
N GLU A 415 8.15 -15.18 19.89
CA GLU A 415 7.34 -16.14 20.64
C GLU A 415 6.02 -15.47 21.03
N ASN A 416 4.90 -16.01 20.55
CA ASN A 416 3.52 -15.56 20.81
C ASN A 416 3.05 -14.22 20.20
N ASP A 417 3.78 -13.62 19.27
CA ASP A 417 3.24 -12.51 18.43
C ASP A 417 3.99 -12.41 17.08
N SER A 418 3.37 -12.92 16.03
CA SER A 418 3.91 -12.91 14.65
C SER A 418 3.14 -11.97 13.71
N SER A 419 2.35 -11.04 14.25
CA SER A 419 1.38 -10.28 13.46
C SER A 419 1.82 -8.88 13.01
N ALA A 420 2.96 -8.39 13.51
CA ALA A 420 3.43 -7.03 13.23
C ALA A 420 3.94 -6.94 11.78
N ALA A 421 3.39 -6.00 11.01
CA ALA A 421 3.76 -5.80 9.60
C ALA A 421 5.25 -5.47 9.42
N GLU A 422 5.87 -4.85 10.42
CA GLU A 422 7.31 -4.51 10.49
C GLU A 422 8.24 -5.73 10.61
N ASP A 423 7.72 -6.90 10.96
CA ASP A 423 8.52 -8.13 11.07
C ASP A 423 8.50 -8.95 9.76
N ARG A 424 7.78 -8.50 8.73
CA ARG A 424 7.68 -9.18 7.42
C ARG A 424 8.67 -8.61 6.42
N VAL A 425 9.61 -9.43 5.95
CA VAL A 425 10.58 -9.04 4.91
C VAL A 425 10.54 -9.95 3.70
N GLY A 426 10.89 -9.40 2.55
CA GLY A 426 10.67 -10.06 1.26
C GLY A 426 9.18 -10.15 0.94
N LYS A 427 8.87 -10.37 -0.34
CA LYS A 427 7.51 -10.63 -0.82
C LYS A 427 7.55 -11.17 -2.23
N ILE A 428 6.60 -12.04 -2.57
CA ILE A 428 6.26 -12.32 -3.97
C ILE A 428 4.93 -11.64 -4.26
N SER A 429 4.96 -10.57 -5.06
CA SER A 429 3.80 -9.76 -5.42
C SER A 429 3.46 -9.90 -6.90
N ALA A 430 2.42 -9.22 -7.37
CA ALA A 430 2.10 -9.21 -8.80
C ALA A 430 3.25 -8.69 -9.67
N SER A 431 4.05 -7.74 -9.17
CA SER A 431 5.07 -7.04 -9.97
C SER A 431 6.51 -7.22 -9.48
N THR A 432 6.72 -7.77 -8.28
CA THR A 432 8.05 -7.85 -7.66
C THR A 432 8.26 -9.18 -6.92
N ASP A 433 9.51 -9.60 -6.77
CA ASP A 433 9.93 -10.68 -5.87
C ASP A 433 11.10 -10.23 -4.99
N GLY A 434 11.07 -10.65 -3.73
CA GLY A 434 12.13 -10.46 -2.73
C GLY A 434 12.24 -11.70 -1.88
N ILE A 435 13.36 -12.43 -2.01
CA ILE A 435 13.49 -13.80 -1.53
C ILE A 435 14.86 -14.05 -0.88
N ALA A 436 14.87 -15.01 0.05
CA ALA A 436 16.06 -15.74 0.47
C ALA A 436 16.17 -17.00 -0.38
N MET A 437 17.34 -17.29 -0.95
CA MET A 437 17.53 -18.44 -1.83
C MET A 437 18.90 -19.11 -1.65
N TYR A 438 18.89 -20.43 -1.57
CA TYR A 438 20.05 -21.27 -1.87
C TYR A 438 19.93 -21.76 -3.31
N TYR A 439 20.99 -21.64 -4.11
CA TYR A 439 20.94 -21.95 -5.54
C TYR A 439 22.20 -22.65 -6.07
N GLN A 440 22.03 -23.34 -7.20
CA GLN A 440 23.08 -23.76 -8.12
C GLN A 440 22.82 -23.18 -9.50
N ALA A 441 23.90 -22.76 -10.18
CA ALA A 441 23.85 -22.39 -11.59
C ALA A 441 23.97 -23.65 -12.46
N ILE A 442 22.99 -23.88 -13.33
CA ILE A 442 22.88 -25.05 -14.21
C ILE A 442 22.86 -24.55 -15.65
N PRO A 443 23.65 -25.12 -16.58
CA PRO A 443 23.56 -24.73 -17.99
C PRO A 443 22.12 -24.85 -18.50
N ALA A 444 21.62 -23.81 -19.16
CA ALA A 444 20.20 -23.70 -19.50
C ALA A 444 19.69 -24.80 -20.45
N ASP A 445 20.60 -25.42 -21.22
CA ASP A 445 20.33 -26.53 -22.12
C ASP A 445 20.25 -27.90 -21.42
N ARG A 446 20.64 -28.00 -20.15
CA ARG A 446 20.64 -29.27 -19.39
C ARG A 446 19.27 -29.56 -18.82
N ASN A 447 18.79 -30.80 -18.97
CA ASN A 447 17.59 -31.27 -18.27
C ASN A 447 17.97 -31.76 -16.87
N PHE A 448 17.06 -31.57 -15.91
CA PHE A 448 17.28 -32.00 -14.54
C PHE A 448 15.97 -32.19 -13.77
N VAL A 449 16.08 -32.91 -12.66
CA VAL A 449 15.10 -32.99 -11.60
C VAL A 449 15.74 -32.43 -10.33
N LEU A 450 15.11 -31.41 -9.74
CA LEU A 450 15.43 -30.91 -8.42
C LEU A 450 14.31 -31.35 -7.47
N SER A 451 14.64 -32.01 -6.37
CA SER A 451 13.67 -32.39 -5.35
C SER A 451 14.19 -32.19 -3.93
N ALA A 452 13.28 -32.00 -2.99
CA ALA A 452 13.56 -31.88 -1.56
C ALA A 452 12.33 -32.26 -0.73
N ASP A 453 12.54 -32.52 0.55
CA ASP A 453 11.48 -32.51 1.55
C ASP A 453 11.61 -31.24 2.40
N VAL A 454 10.51 -30.55 2.64
CA VAL A 454 10.45 -29.33 3.45
C VAL A 454 9.70 -29.59 4.75
N THR A 455 10.20 -29.07 5.87
CA THR A 455 9.44 -29.00 7.13
C THR A 455 9.15 -27.55 7.49
N ILE A 456 7.88 -27.26 7.79
CA ILE A 456 7.40 -25.91 8.11
C ILE A 456 7.52 -25.66 9.60
N TYR A 457 8.29 -24.64 10.00
CA TYR A 457 8.35 -24.16 11.38
C TYR A 457 7.42 -22.99 11.62
N HIS A 458 7.30 -22.11 10.63
CA HIS A 458 6.38 -20.98 10.67
C HIS A 458 5.90 -20.61 9.27
N LEU A 459 4.62 -20.24 9.17
CA LEU A 459 4.02 -19.73 7.96
C LEU A 459 2.81 -18.84 8.30
N ASP A 460 2.85 -17.57 7.93
CA ASP A 460 1.67 -16.72 7.99
C ASP A 460 0.78 -16.94 6.75
N PRO A 461 -0.56 -16.97 6.89
CA PRO A 461 -1.49 -17.00 5.76
C PRO A 461 -1.55 -15.62 5.08
N ASN A 462 -0.47 -15.26 4.38
CA ASN A 462 -0.32 -14.00 3.65
C ASN A 462 -0.21 -14.27 2.15
N ASN A 463 -0.84 -13.42 1.33
CA ASN A 463 -0.88 -13.65 -0.12
C ASN A 463 0.47 -13.51 -0.85
N GLN A 464 1.49 -13.02 -0.15
CA GLN A 464 2.83 -12.80 -0.69
C GLN A 464 3.91 -13.64 0.02
N ALA A 465 3.48 -14.50 0.95
CA ALA A 465 4.30 -15.49 1.64
C ALA A 465 4.44 -16.75 0.78
N SER A 466 5.64 -17.31 0.72
CA SER A 466 5.95 -18.50 -0.07
C SER A 466 7.26 -19.15 0.35
N PHE A 467 7.40 -20.42 0.01
CA PHE A 467 8.63 -21.20 0.15
C PHE A 467 8.58 -22.37 -0.82
N GLY A 468 9.72 -22.99 -1.09
CA GLY A 468 9.77 -24.23 -1.86
C GLY A 468 10.99 -24.31 -2.77
N LEU A 469 10.81 -24.92 -3.94
CA LEU A 469 11.83 -24.94 -4.99
C LEU A 469 11.54 -23.84 -6.02
N MET A 470 12.60 -23.26 -6.58
CA MET A 470 12.50 -22.29 -7.66
C MET A 470 13.59 -22.55 -8.70
N VAL A 471 13.23 -22.35 -9.97
CA VAL A 471 14.17 -22.22 -11.08
C VAL A 471 13.92 -20.86 -11.73
N ARG A 472 14.97 -20.07 -11.92
CA ARG A 472 14.90 -18.71 -12.47
C ARG A 472 16.05 -18.41 -13.44
N ASP A 473 15.91 -17.42 -14.31
CA ASP A 473 16.95 -17.02 -15.29
C ASP A 473 17.77 -15.80 -14.88
N ASP A 474 17.67 -15.36 -13.62
CA ASP A 474 18.55 -14.37 -13.03
C ASP A 474 18.87 -14.70 -11.57
N ILE A 475 19.93 -14.09 -11.03
CA ILE A 475 20.28 -14.19 -9.61
C ILE A 475 21.10 -12.96 -9.20
N TYR A 476 20.83 -12.40 -8.02
CA TYR A 476 21.59 -11.27 -7.50
C TYR A 476 22.19 -11.65 -6.15
N LEU A 477 23.36 -11.08 -5.84
CA LEU A 477 23.99 -11.24 -4.54
C LEU A 477 23.63 -10.06 -3.65
N ASP A 478 23.00 -10.33 -2.51
CA ASP A 478 22.84 -9.36 -1.43
C ASP A 478 22.26 -8.01 -1.89
N THR A 479 21.29 -8.04 -2.82
CA THR A 479 20.85 -6.88 -3.58
C THR A 479 19.40 -6.53 -3.26
N VAL A 480 19.16 -5.31 -2.76
CA VAL A 480 17.79 -4.81 -2.52
C VAL A 480 17.28 -4.09 -3.76
N THR A 481 16.18 -4.59 -4.32
CA THR A 481 15.56 -4.06 -5.54
C THR A 481 14.10 -4.46 -5.69
N SER A 482 13.22 -3.53 -6.04
CA SER A 482 11.83 -3.84 -6.43
C SER A 482 11.65 -4.23 -7.91
N ASP A 483 12.74 -4.38 -8.66
CA ASP A 483 12.73 -4.55 -10.12
C ASP A 483 13.73 -5.65 -10.51
N THR A 484 13.50 -6.84 -9.97
CA THR A 484 14.14 -8.09 -10.42
C THR A 484 13.75 -8.36 -11.87
N LEU A 485 14.69 -8.87 -12.66
CA LEU A 485 14.49 -8.98 -14.10
C LEU A 485 13.91 -10.33 -14.52
N GLY A 486 14.17 -11.37 -13.73
CA GLY A 486 14.03 -12.76 -14.14
C GLY A 486 12.62 -13.28 -14.22
N ASP A 487 12.49 -14.24 -15.11
CA ASP A 487 11.38 -15.16 -15.17
C ASP A 487 11.71 -16.38 -14.29
N TYR A 488 10.67 -17.04 -13.78
CA TYR A 488 10.84 -18.20 -12.92
C TYR A 488 9.64 -19.13 -12.90
N VAL A 489 9.88 -20.37 -12.46
CA VAL A 489 8.87 -21.34 -12.04
C VAL A 489 9.14 -21.76 -10.60
N ALA A 490 8.10 -22.03 -9.84
CA ALA A 490 8.22 -22.44 -8.45
C ALA A 490 7.25 -23.58 -8.08
N ALA A 491 7.81 -24.60 -7.44
CA ALA A 491 7.07 -25.61 -6.70
C ALA A 491 6.97 -25.15 -5.24
N GLY A 492 5.92 -24.40 -4.95
CA GLY A 492 5.74 -23.71 -3.69
C GLY A 492 4.38 -23.02 -3.64
N PRO A 493 3.80 -22.80 -2.44
CA PRO A 493 2.48 -22.23 -2.34
C PRO A 493 2.56 -20.69 -2.41
N LEU A 494 1.46 -20.05 -2.82
CA LEU A 494 1.31 -18.59 -2.82
C LEU A 494 -0.16 -18.23 -2.60
N MET A 495 -0.50 -16.96 -2.39
CA MET A 495 -1.89 -16.54 -2.15
C MET A 495 -2.51 -17.23 -0.92
N LEU A 496 -1.68 -17.48 0.12
CA LEU A 496 -2.05 -18.27 1.32
C LEU A 496 -3.14 -17.64 2.18
N GLY A 497 -3.38 -16.34 2.06
CA GLY A 497 -4.46 -15.62 2.73
C GLY A 497 -5.75 -15.51 1.89
N SER A 498 -5.83 -16.22 0.75
CA SER A 498 -7.00 -16.25 -0.12
C SER A 498 -7.81 -17.53 0.06
N ASP A 499 -9.05 -17.55 -0.43
CA ASP A 499 -9.89 -18.76 -0.44
C ASP A 499 -9.39 -19.84 -1.41
N GLN A 500 -8.44 -19.52 -2.29
CA GLN A 500 -7.87 -20.40 -3.31
C GLN A 500 -6.34 -20.26 -3.35
N PRO A 501 -5.64 -20.69 -2.29
CA PRO A 501 -4.18 -20.67 -2.26
C PRO A 501 -3.62 -21.48 -3.42
N TRP A 502 -2.50 -21.06 -3.98
CA TRP A 502 -1.85 -21.73 -5.10
C TRP A 502 -0.91 -22.83 -4.62
N ASN A 503 -0.70 -23.87 -5.42
CA ASN A 503 0.25 -24.95 -5.13
C ASN A 503 1.61 -24.79 -5.83
N CYS A 504 1.61 -24.17 -7.00
CA CYS A 504 2.75 -23.86 -7.85
C CYS A 504 2.46 -22.54 -8.55
N PHE A 505 3.50 -21.86 -9.02
CA PHE A 505 3.34 -20.61 -9.75
C PHE A 505 4.54 -20.30 -10.63
N ALA A 506 4.36 -19.38 -11.56
CA ALA A 506 5.41 -18.90 -12.43
C ALA A 506 5.32 -17.40 -12.65
N ARG A 507 6.47 -16.77 -12.93
CA ARG A 507 6.54 -15.42 -13.48
C ARG A 507 7.14 -15.50 -14.87
N LYS A 508 6.42 -14.96 -15.86
CA LYS A 508 6.89 -14.87 -17.24
C LYS A 508 6.66 -13.46 -17.78
N SER A 509 7.72 -12.80 -18.22
CA SER A 509 7.72 -11.42 -18.68
C SER A 509 7.01 -10.48 -17.68
N GLY A 510 7.25 -10.72 -16.39
CA GLY A 510 6.66 -9.97 -15.27
C GLY A 510 5.22 -10.35 -14.89
N ILE A 511 4.56 -11.26 -15.61
CA ILE A 511 3.22 -11.72 -15.30
C ILE A 511 3.29 -12.93 -14.36
N LEU A 512 2.76 -12.76 -13.15
CA LEU A 512 2.62 -13.83 -12.17
C LEU A 512 1.38 -14.70 -12.48
N THR A 513 1.57 -16.02 -12.60
CA THR A 513 0.55 -16.98 -13.03
C THR A 513 0.45 -18.14 -12.04
N SER A 514 -0.77 -18.54 -11.71
CA SER A 514 -1.05 -19.72 -10.88
C SER A 514 -0.84 -21.01 -11.66
N GLY A 515 -0.25 -22.02 -11.01
CA GLY A 515 -0.19 -23.39 -11.51
C GLY A 515 -1.40 -24.25 -11.16
N GLY A 516 -2.18 -23.84 -10.17
CA GLY A 516 -3.28 -24.63 -9.62
C GLY A 516 -3.62 -24.20 -8.19
N ILE A 517 -4.74 -24.71 -7.68
CA ILE A 517 -5.18 -24.49 -6.30
C ILE A 517 -4.57 -25.58 -5.42
N ALA A 518 -4.10 -25.21 -4.23
CA ALA A 518 -3.61 -26.16 -3.24
C ALA A 518 -4.75 -27.01 -2.67
N ASP A 519 -4.52 -28.33 -2.63
CA ASP A 519 -5.50 -29.29 -2.14
C ASP A 519 -5.80 -29.16 -0.64
N HIS A 520 -4.90 -28.54 0.13
CA HIS A 520 -5.08 -28.31 1.56
C HIS A 520 -4.28 -27.10 2.06
N THR A 521 -4.62 -26.65 3.26
CA THR A 521 -3.87 -25.59 3.97
C THR A 521 -2.63 -26.17 4.63
N TYR A 522 -1.49 -25.54 4.38
CA TYR A 522 -0.20 -25.88 4.99
C TYR A 522 0.00 -25.16 6.32
N LYS A 523 0.51 -25.85 7.33
CA LYS A 523 0.69 -25.31 8.69
C LYS A 523 2.04 -25.71 9.30
N PRO A 524 2.50 -24.99 10.34
CA PRO A 524 3.65 -25.42 11.13
C PRO A 524 3.54 -26.88 11.58
N GLY A 525 4.65 -27.61 11.43
CA GLY A 525 4.76 -29.04 11.70
C GLY A 525 4.56 -29.94 10.47
N ASP A 526 3.97 -29.43 9.38
CA ASP A 526 3.84 -30.22 8.15
C ASP A 526 5.22 -30.50 7.53
N THR A 527 5.34 -31.68 6.93
CA THR A 527 6.49 -32.06 6.09
C THR A 527 5.99 -32.48 4.71
N LEU A 528 6.51 -31.85 3.66
CA LEU A 528 6.00 -31.96 2.30
C LEU A 528 7.14 -32.31 1.34
N HIS A 529 6.84 -33.16 0.36
CA HIS A 529 7.75 -33.41 -0.76
C HIS A 529 7.56 -32.35 -1.86
N MET A 530 8.62 -31.99 -2.57
CA MET A 530 8.57 -31.09 -3.72
C MET A 530 9.54 -31.49 -4.81
N GLU A 531 9.14 -31.26 -6.06
CA GLU A 531 9.94 -31.56 -7.26
C GLU A 531 9.75 -30.45 -8.30
N ILE A 532 10.84 -30.05 -8.95
CA ILE A 532 10.81 -29.37 -10.25
C ILE A 532 11.58 -30.22 -11.26
N ARG A 533 10.93 -30.57 -12.35
CA ARG A 533 11.53 -31.26 -13.49
C ARG A 533 11.60 -30.33 -14.69
N LYS A 534 12.81 -30.12 -15.20
CA LYS A 534 13.06 -29.42 -16.46
C LYS A 534 13.04 -30.40 -17.63
N SER A 535 12.37 -30.03 -18.71
CA SER A 535 12.40 -30.69 -20.01
C SER A 535 12.87 -29.72 -21.10
N SER A 536 12.82 -30.15 -22.38
CA SER A 536 13.04 -29.26 -23.52
C SER A 536 11.96 -28.20 -23.67
N ASP A 537 10.75 -28.49 -23.19
CA ASP A 537 9.54 -27.69 -23.48
C ASP A 537 9.20 -26.73 -22.33
N GLY A 538 9.80 -26.92 -21.16
CA GLY A 538 9.57 -26.09 -19.98
C GLY A 538 9.77 -26.87 -18.69
N TYR A 539 8.86 -26.69 -17.75
CA TYR A 539 8.98 -27.20 -16.38
C TYR A 539 7.71 -27.87 -15.88
N THR A 540 7.89 -28.91 -15.08
CA THR A 540 6.83 -29.54 -14.30
C THR A 540 7.13 -29.36 -12.82
N CYS A 541 6.19 -28.80 -12.07
CA CYS A 541 6.30 -28.58 -10.63
C CYS A 541 5.35 -29.50 -9.86
N THR A 542 5.82 -30.06 -8.76
CA THR A 542 5.02 -30.84 -7.80
C THR A 542 5.26 -30.27 -6.41
N PHE A 543 4.20 -29.98 -5.67
CA PHE A 543 4.29 -29.45 -4.31
C PHE A 543 3.36 -30.22 -3.37
N GLY A 544 3.92 -30.86 -2.34
CA GLY A 544 3.18 -31.75 -1.45
C GLY A 544 2.47 -32.88 -2.21
N ASP A 545 1.25 -33.18 -1.79
CA ASP A 545 0.41 -34.22 -2.40
C ASP A 545 -0.38 -33.75 -3.63
N ASN A 546 -0.14 -32.51 -4.11
CA ASN A 546 -0.85 -31.98 -5.27
C ASN A 546 -0.45 -32.72 -6.55
N SER A 547 -1.37 -32.73 -7.51
CA SER A 547 -1.06 -33.20 -8.87
C SER A 547 0.06 -32.37 -9.51
N PRO A 548 0.97 -32.99 -10.30
CA PRO A 548 2.01 -32.25 -11.02
C PRO A 548 1.42 -31.20 -11.97
N VAL A 549 2.06 -30.03 -12.01
CA VAL A 549 1.66 -28.89 -12.82
C VAL A 549 2.71 -28.63 -13.90
N SER A 550 2.29 -28.71 -15.17
CA SER A 550 3.10 -28.27 -16.32
C SER A 550 2.44 -27.16 -17.12
N ALA A 551 1.10 -27.12 -17.14
CA ALA A 551 0.34 -26.18 -17.95
C ALA A 551 0.64 -24.73 -17.54
N GLY A 552 1.11 -23.93 -18.50
CA GLY A 552 1.48 -22.53 -18.26
C GLY A 552 2.94 -22.34 -17.85
N PHE A 553 3.70 -23.43 -17.65
CA PHE A 553 5.14 -23.45 -17.36
C PHE A 553 5.96 -23.90 -18.58
N ASP A 554 5.32 -23.94 -19.76
CA ASP A 554 5.89 -24.33 -21.05
C ASP A 554 6.68 -23.17 -21.67
N PHE A 555 7.77 -22.77 -21.02
CA PHE A 555 8.65 -21.72 -21.52
C PHE A 555 10.10 -21.86 -21.03
N PRO A 556 11.08 -21.42 -21.85
CA PRO A 556 12.47 -21.42 -21.43
C PRO A 556 12.73 -20.29 -20.44
N LEU A 557 13.65 -20.53 -19.51
CA LEU A 557 14.19 -19.55 -18.58
C LEU A 557 15.55 -19.11 -19.12
N THR A 558 15.53 -18.23 -20.12
CA THR A 558 16.74 -17.78 -20.86
C THR A 558 16.66 -16.33 -21.33
N ALA A 559 15.65 -15.59 -20.86
CA ALA A 559 15.41 -14.22 -21.30
C ALA A 559 16.44 -13.26 -20.70
N ILE A 560 16.89 -13.53 -19.48
CA ILE A 560 17.87 -12.71 -18.75
C ILE A 560 19.28 -13.30 -18.81
N ASP A 561 19.48 -14.53 -18.34
CA ASP A 561 20.72 -15.29 -18.56
C ASP A 561 20.45 -16.44 -19.55
N SER A 562 20.96 -16.30 -20.77
CA SER A 562 20.75 -17.31 -21.81
C SER A 562 21.60 -18.58 -21.62
N GLU A 563 22.64 -18.53 -20.79
CA GLU A 563 23.58 -19.64 -20.62
C GLU A 563 23.24 -20.50 -19.40
N TYR A 564 22.65 -19.92 -18.36
CA TYR A 564 22.38 -20.61 -17.10
C TYR A 564 20.97 -20.35 -16.56
N VAL A 565 20.42 -21.36 -15.91
CA VAL A 565 19.32 -21.22 -14.96
C VAL A 565 19.82 -21.41 -13.55
N TYR A 566 19.18 -20.74 -12.60
CA TYR A 566 19.50 -20.78 -11.17
C TYR A 566 18.40 -21.55 -10.47
N ALA A 567 18.72 -22.78 -10.03
CA ALA A 567 17.77 -23.69 -9.41
C ALA A 567 18.11 -23.89 -7.94
N GLY A 568 17.11 -23.96 -7.07
CA GLY A 568 17.32 -24.28 -5.66
C GLY A 568 16.12 -24.04 -4.77
N MET A 569 16.38 -23.77 -3.49
CA MET A 569 15.37 -23.64 -2.44
C MET A 569 15.22 -22.19 -2.03
N PHE A 570 13.99 -21.75 -1.79
CA PHE A 570 13.71 -20.35 -1.43
C PHE A 570 12.70 -20.22 -0.29
N ALA A 571 12.71 -19.05 0.35
CA ALA A 571 11.66 -18.56 1.22
C ALA A 571 11.42 -17.06 0.98
N ALA A 572 10.16 -16.64 1.13
CA ALA A 572 9.72 -15.26 0.99
C ALA A 572 8.62 -14.97 2.00
N ARG A 573 8.72 -13.83 2.69
CA ARG A 573 7.71 -13.24 3.59
C ARG A 573 7.06 -14.20 4.59
N SER A 574 7.36 -14.03 5.87
CA SER A 574 6.75 -14.81 6.97
C SER A 574 6.85 -16.33 6.79
N ALA A 575 7.93 -16.81 6.15
CA ALA A 575 8.17 -18.24 5.95
C ALA A 575 9.44 -18.65 6.71
N ASP A 576 9.32 -19.71 7.50
CA ASP A 576 10.40 -20.33 8.25
C ASP A 576 10.39 -21.85 8.03
N VAL A 577 11.37 -22.34 7.26
CA VAL A 577 11.34 -23.71 6.73
C VAL A 577 12.73 -24.34 6.69
N THR A 578 12.77 -25.66 6.87
CA THR A 578 13.99 -26.44 6.62
C THR A 578 13.80 -27.35 5.42
N PHE A 579 14.87 -27.57 4.66
CA PHE A 579 14.92 -28.45 3.51
C PHE A 579 15.91 -29.57 3.79
N GLN A 580 15.49 -30.80 3.53
CA GLN A 580 16.31 -32.00 3.64
C GLN A 580 16.09 -32.91 2.43
N ASN A 581 16.87 -33.99 2.33
CA ASN A 581 16.81 -34.91 1.19
C ASN A 581 16.94 -34.21 -0.17
N ILE A 582 17.70 -33.11 -0.21
CA ILE A 582 17.87 -32.26 -1.37
C ILE A 582 18.65 -33.04 -2.45
N ARG A 583 18.06 -33.16 -3.64
CA ARG A 583 18.64 -33.90 -4.77
C ARG A 583 18.52 -33.09 -6.05
N LEU A 584 19.66 -32.86 -6.70
CA LEU A 584 19.73 -32.34 -8.06
C LEU A 584 20.28 -33.46 -8.97
N GLN A 585 19.45 -33.94 -9.89
CA GLN A 585 19.78 -35.04 -10.80
C GLN A 585 19.67 -34.58 -12.23
N PHE A 586 20.76 -34.62 -13.00
CA PHE A 586 20.71 -34.36 -14.43
C PHE A 586 20.09 -35.54 -15.16
N THR A 587 19.21 -35.25 -16.11
CA THR A 587 18.55 -36.25 -16.95
C THR A 587 19.03 -36.12 -18.39
N GLU A 588 18.91 -37.21 -19.13
CA GLU A 588 19.23 -37.24 -20.57
C GLU A 588 18.35 -36.27 -21.40
#